data_AF-A0AAD5C8A2-F1
#
_entry.id   AF-A0AAD5C8A2-F1
#
_cell.length_a   1.000
_cell.length_b   1.000
_cell.length_c   1.000
_cell.angle_alpha   90.00
_cell.angle_beta   90.00
_cell.angle_gamma   90.00
#
_symmetry.space_group_name_H-M   'P 1'
#
loop_
_entity.id
_entity.type
_entity.pdbx_description
1 polymer ?
#
loop_
_entity_poly.entity_id
_entity_poly.type
_entity_poly.pdbx_seq_one_letter_code
_entity_poly.pdbx_strand_id
1 'polypeptide(L)'
;MRSATCMAAYALLVLVVILAGSAVNTTAVTCSVSELSPCLPSFTSSVPPSSQCCSKLKEQKPCLCGYIKNPSLKQYITSPNAKKVSSTCGVPIPKC
;
A
#
# COMPACT_ATOMS: atom_id res chain seq x y z
N MET A 1 -1.24 28.51 26.94
CA MET A 1 0.16 28.02 26.88
C MET A 1 0.26 26.49 26.85
N ARG A 2 -0.49 25.74 27.67
CA ARG A 2 -0.46 24.25 27.67
C ARG A 2 -1.08 23.55 26.44
N SER A 3 -2.06 24.15 25.74
CA SER A 3 -2.70 23.50 24.58
C SER A 3 -1.83 23.50 23.32
N ALA A 4 -1.05 24.56 23.09
CA ALA A 4 -0.17 24.67 21.93
C ALA A 4 0.99 23.66 21.99
N THR A 5 1.52 23.39 23.19
CA THR A 5 2.59 22.41 23.41
C THR A 5 2.12 20.98 23.16
N CYS A 6 0.89 20.64 23.54
CA CYS A 6 0.29 19.33 23.25
C CYS A 6 0.00 19.14 21.76
N MET A 7 -0.49 20.19 21.08
CA MET A 7 -0.71 20.14 19.63
C MET A 7 0.59 19.99 18.85
N ALA A 8 1.65 20.70 19.25
CA ALA A 8 2.98 20.55 18.66
C ALA A 8 3.57 19.15 18.91
N ALA A 9 3.43 18.61 20.12
CA ALA A 9 3.87 17.25 20.43
C ALA A 9 3.12 16.19 19.62
N TYR A 10 1.80 16.35 19.44
CA TYR A 10 1.00 15.45 18.61
C TYR A 10 1.37 15.55 17.13
N ALA A 11 1.57 16.77 16.62
CA ALA A 11 2.02 16.99 15.25
C ALA A 11 3.40 16.36 14.99
N LEU A 12 4.33 16.47 15.95
CA LEU A 12 5.64 15.83 15.87
C LEU A 12 5.54 14.30 15.93
N LEU A 13 4.68 13.74 16.78
CA LEU A 13 4.45 12.29 16.83
C LEU A 13 3.84 11.76 15.53
N VAL A 14 2.86 12.47 14.96
CA VAL A 14 2.29 12.12 13.65
C VAL A 14 3.36 12.20 12.56
N LEU A 15 4.20 13.24 12.56
CA LEU A 15 5.30 13.38 11.60
C LEU A 15 6.30 12.21 11.72
N VAL A 16 6.72 11.84 12.93
CA VAL A 16 7.67 10.74 13.17
C VAL A 16 7.07 9.39 12.76
N VAL A 17 5.78 9.15 12.99
CA VAL A 17 5.09 7.92 12.53
C VAL A 17 5.00 7.88 11.00
N ILE A 18 4.78 9.04 10.34
CA ILE A 18 4.80 9.14 8.88
C ILE A 18 6.21 8.85 8.34
N LEU A 19 7.27 9.42 8.95
CA LEU A 19 8.65 9.21 8.51
C LEU A 19 9.19 7.79 8.81
N ALA A 20 8.76 7.16 9.91
CA ALA A 20 9.13 5.78 10.22
C ALA A 20 8.45 4.74 9.31
N GLY A 21 7.35 5.11 8.65
CA GLY A 21 6.70 4.29 7.62
C GLY A 21 7.40 4.31 6.26
N SER A 22 8.25 5.30 6.01
CA SER A 22 9.08 5.39 4.80
C SER A 22 10.43 4.71 5.02
N ALA A 23 10.45 3.37 4.99
CA ALA A 23 11.66 2.66 4.65
C ALA A 23 12.04 3.04 3.21
N VAL A 24 13.07 3.88 3.08
CA VAL A 24 13.60 4.39 1.81
C VAL A 24 14.12 3.22 0.99
N ASN A 25 13.32 2.78 0.03
CA ASN A 25 13.74 1.93 -1.08
C ASN A 25 14.01 2.88 -2.26
N THR A 26 15.20 2.83 -2.83
CA THR A 26 15.76 3.77 -3.81
C THR A 26 15.14 3.73 -5.21
N THR A 27 13.82 3.56 -5.30
CA THR A 27 13.01 3.93 -6.47
C THR A 27 11.92 4.82 -5.92
N ALA A 28 11.86 6.10 -6.33
CA ALA A 28 10.91 7.09 -5.83
C ALA A 28 9.46 6.79 -6.29
N VAL A 29 8.93 5.63 -5.92
CA VAL A 29 7.52 5.28 -6.03
C VAL A 29 6.87 5.73 -4.74
N THR A 30 5.94 6.67 -4.84
CA THR A 30 5.10 7.05 -3.71
C THR A 30 4.23 5.85 -3.34
N CYS A 31 4.48 5.28 -2.16
CA CYS A 31 3.67 4.20 -1.63
C CYS A 31 2.27 4.73 -1.27
N SER A 32 1.34 4.61 -2.22
CA SER A 32 -0.04 5.01 -2.06
C SER A 32 -0.96 3.93 -2.57
N VAL A 33 -1.84 3.40 -1.71
CA VAL A 33 -2.82 2.37 -2.07
C VAL A 33 -3.78 2.87 -3.16
N SER A 34 -3.99 4.19 -3.25
CA SER A 34 -4.82 4.82 -4.28
C SER A 34 -4.30 4.56 -5.70
N GLU A 35 -3.01 4.29 -5.87
CA GLU A 35 -2.43 3.89 -7.17
C GLU A 35 -2.96 2.53 -7.66
N LEU A 36 -3.47 1.68 -6.74
CA LEU A 36 -4.14 0.42 -7.08
C LEU A 36 -5.63 0.59 -7.41
N SER A 37 -6.16 1.82 -7.48
CA SER A 37 -7.55 2.06 -7.90
C SER A 37 -7.95 1.37 -9.21
N PRO A 38 -7.09 1.22 -10.24
CA PRO A 38 -7.46 0.48 -11.44
C PRO A 38 -7.66 -1.02 -11.21
N CYS A 39 -7.19 -1.57 -10.08
CA CYS A 39 -7.36 -2.95 -9.68
C CYS A 39 -8.62 -3.20 -8.83
N LEU A 40 -9.30 -2.15 -8.38
CA LEU A 40 -10.52 -2.28 -7.55
C LEU A 40 -11.57 -3.25 -8.12
N PRO A 41 -11.92 -3.19 -9.44
CA PRO A 41 -12.91 -4.09 -10.00
C PRO A 41 -12.49 -5.56 -9.87
N SER A 42 -11.20 -5.83 -10.10
CA SER A 42 -10.63 -7.17 -10.04
C SER A 42 -10.49 -7.69 -8.60
N PHE A 43 -10.25 -6.79 -7.64
CA PHE A 43 -10.24 -7.14 -6.22
C PHE A 43 -11.64 -7.44 -5.68
N THR A 44 -12.67 -6.72 -6.11
CA THR A 44 -14.05 -6.88 -5.58
C THR A 44 -14.88 -7.91 -6.32
N SER A 45 -14.76 -7.99 -7.65
CA SER A 45 -15.73 -8.69 -8.50
C SER A 45 -15.12 -9.86 -9.28
N SER A 46 -13.89 -10.28 -8.94
CA SER A 46 -13.19 -11.42 -9.56
C SER A 46 -13.01 -11.33 -11.08
N VAL A 47 -13.08 -10.12 -11.64
CA VAL A 47 -12.85 -9.86 -13.07
C VAL A 47 -11.35 -9.82 -13.39
N PRO A 48 -10.93 -10.16 -14.63
CA PRO A 48 -9.53 -10.08 -15.04
C PRO A 48 -8.94 -8.67 -14.80
N PRO A 49 -7.67 -8.55 -14.35
CA PRO A 49 -7.02 -7.26 -14.20
C PRO A 49 -6.75 -6.60 -15.54
N SER A 50 -6.94 -5.28 -15.59
CA SER A 50 -6.54 -4.46 -16.75
C SER A 50 -5.02 -4.34 -16.85
N SER A 51 -4.51 -3.99 -18.04
CA SER A 51 -3.07 -3.70 -18.21
C SER A 51 -2.61 -2.59 -17.27
N GLN A 52 -3.42 -1.56 -17.07
CA GLN A 52 -3.11 -0.44 -16.16
C GLN A 52 -3.03 -0.92 -14.70
N CYS A 53 -3.95 -1.79 -14.27
CA CYS A 53 -3.87 -2.42 -12.95
C CYS A 53 -2.53 -3.16 -12.79
N CYS A 54 -2.15 -4.00 -13.75
CA CYS A 54 -0.91 -4.75 -13.65
C CYS A 54 0.34 -3.85 -13.65
N SER A 55 0.36 -2.77 -14.44
CA SER A 55 1.46 -1.80 -14.42
C SER A 55 1.58 -1.13 -13.05
N LYS A 56 0.48 -0.62 -12.49
CA LYS A 56 0.47 0.02 -11.17
C LYS A 56 0.83 -0.95 -10.03
N LEU A 57 0.36 -2.18 -10.10
CA LEU A 57 0.73 -3.20 -9.12
C LEU A 57 2.22 -3.55 -9.17
N LYS A 58 2.84 -3.56 -10.35
CA LYS A 58 4.29 -3.76 -10.51
C LYS A 58 5.10 -2.59 -9.95
N GLU A 59 4.66 -1.36 -10.21
CA GLU A 59 5.27 -0.15 -9.63
C GLU A 59 5.26 -0.20 -8.10
N GLN A 60 4.16 -0.66 -7.51
CA GLN A 60 3.98 -0.74 -6.05
C GLN A 60 4.63 -1.94 -5.36
N LYS A 61 5.37 -2.80 -6.09
CA LYS A 61 6.11 -3.95 -5.51
C LYS A 61 6.90 -3.63 -4.23
N PRO A 62 7.73 -2.57 -4.15
CA PRO A 62 8.49 -2.25 -2.94
C PRO A 62 7.60 -1.88 -1.74
N CYS A 63 6.36 -1.45 -1.99
CA CYS A 63 5.42 -1.00 -0.96
C CYS A 63 4.53 -2.12 -0.40
N LEU A 64 4.43 -3.28 -1.09
CA LEU A 64 3.53 -4.38 -0.72
C LEU A 64 3.75 -4.89 0.70
N CYS A 65 5.01 -4.95 1.13
CA CYS A 65 5.37 -5.36 2.49
C CYS A 65 4.78 -4.40 3.55
N GLY A 66 4.84 -3.09 3.29
CA GLY A 66 4.25 -2.07 4.15
C GLY A 66 2.73 -2.19 4.21
N TYR A 67 2.08 -2.48 3.07
CA TYR A 67 0.62 -2.71 3.04
C TYR A 67 0.21 -3.98 3.80
N ILE A 68 0.99 -5.05 3.73
CA ILE A 68 0.72 -6.30 4.47
C ILE A 68 0.87 -6.11 5.99
N LYS A 69 1.85 -5.30 6.41
CA LYS A 69 2.09 -5.00 7.84
C LYS A 69 1.02 -4.08 8.43
N ASN A 70 0.35 -3.27 7.61
CA ASN A 70 -0.76 -2.45 8.04
C ASN A 70 -2.06 -3.29 8.12
N PRO A 71 -2.65 -3.52 9.31
CA PRO A 71 -3.81 -4.39 9.47
C PRO A 71 -5.04 -3.92 8.68
N SER A 72 -5.23 -2.60 8.52
CA SER A 72 -6.33 -2.04 7.74
C SER A 72 -6.20 -2.32 6.25
N LEU A 73 -4.97 -2.46 5.75
CA LEU A 73 -4.65 -2.66 4.33
C LEU A 73 -4.42 -4.13 3.97
N LYS A 74 -3.96 -4.93 4.93
CA LYS A 74 -3.59 -6.34 4.76
C LYS A 74 -4.66 -7.13 4.01
N GLN A 75 -5.91 -7.00 4.41
CA GLN A 75 -7.04 -7.70 3.79
C GLN A 75 -7.17 -7.45 2.28
N TYR A 76 -6.80 -6.27 1.80
CA TYR A 76 -6.88 -5.92 0.38
C TYR A 76 -5.74 -6.51 -0.46
N ILE A 77 -4.61 -6.85 0.16
CA ILE A 77 -3.46 -7.48 -0.52
C ILE A 77 -3.48 -9.00 -0.37
N THR A 78 -4.01 -9.52 0.73
CA THR A 78 -4.01 -10.95 1.03
C THR A 78 -5.33 -11.68 0.75
N SER A 79 -6.35 -10.98 0.24
CA SER A 79 -7.63 -11.60 -0.15
C SER A 79 -7.44 -12.62 -1.30
N PRO A 80 -8.37 -13.58 -1.48
CA PRO A 80 -8.31 -14.54 -2.58
C PRO A 80 -8.22 -13.86 -3.95
N ASN A 81 -9.00 -12.80 -4.17
CA ASN A 81 -8.99 -12.04 -5.42
C ASN A 81 -7.69 -11.28 -5.63
N ALA A 82 -7.14 -10.66 -4.58
CA ALA A 82 -5.85 -9.99 -4.66
C ALA A 82 -4.72 -10.96 -5.02
N LYS A 83 -4.71 -12.15 -4.42
CA LYS A 83 -3.77 -13.23 -4.79
C LYS A 83 -3.88 -13.63 -6.26
N LYS A 84 -5.12 -13.73 -6.77
CA LYS A 84 -5.37 -14.04 -8.19
C LYS A 84 -4.84 -12.92 -9.10
N VAL A 85 -5.15 -11.67 -8.79
CA VAL A 85 -4.66 -10.49 -9.54
C VAL A 85 -3.13 -10.42 -9.53
N SER A 86 -2.51 -10.59 -8.36
CA SER A 86 -1.05 -10.66 -8.20
C SER A 86 -0.43 -11.75 -9.07
N SER A 87 -1.04 -12.94 -9.11
CA SER A 87 -0.59 -14.05 -9.94
C SER A 87 -0.71 -13.73 -11.44
N THR A 88 -1.88 -13.23 -11.88
CA THR A 88 -2.12 -12.84 -13.27
C THR A 88 -1.17 -11.73 -13.74
N CYS A 89 -0.87 -10.76 -12.88
CA CYS A 89 0.01 -9.64 -13.21
C CYS A 89 1.51 -9.96 -13.07
N GLY A 90 1.90 -11.15 -12.62
CA GLY A 90 3.31 -11.51 -12.40
C GLY A 90 3.96 -10.75 -11.24
N VAL A 91 3.18 -10.47 -10.20
CA VAL A 91 3.62 -9.75 -8.99
C VAL A 91 3.55 -10.70 -7.80
N PRO A 92 4.65 -11.37 -7.42
CA PRO A 92 4.65 -12.25 -6.25
C PRO A 92 4.37 -11.44 -4.98
N ILE A 93 3.48 -11.95 -4.14
CA ILE A 93 3.20 -11.35 -2.82
C ILE A 93 4.37 -11.70 -1.90
N PRO A 94 5.07 -10.70 -1.33
CA PRO A 94 6.21 -10.96 -0.47
C PRO A 94 5.78 -11.59 0.86
N LYS A 95 6.63 -12.46 1.41
CA LYS A 95 6.54 -12.87 2.82
C LYS A 95 7.22 -11.80 3.66
N CYS A 96 6.39 -11.12 4.43
CA CYS A 96 6.67 -10.05 5.36
C CYS A 96 5.81 -10.28 6.61
#